data_AF-A0A1B6G2A1-F1
#
_entry.id   AF-A0A1B6G2A1-F1
#
_cell.length_a   1.000
_cell.length_b   1.000
_cell.length_c   1.000
_cell.angle_alpha   90.00
_cell.angle_beta   90.00
_cell.angle_gamma   90.00
#
_symmetry.space_group_name_H-M   'P 1'
#
loop_
_entity.id
_entity.type
_entity.pdbx_description
1 polymer ?
#
loop_
_entity_poly.entity_id
_entity_poly.type
_entity_poly.pdbx_seq_one_letter_code
_entity_poly.pdbx_strand_id
1 'polypeptide(L)'
;MESSYFQKEPAFQEPFSNFWIHAIIIICIILLVVVVVISWYNEKTIPVDPWEIPREKIELIKELGQGNFGKVYQGVYNMKGHGKINCAIKTVQKNASDLERKSFLKEAEIMKNFKAHHVVQLLDVVTKDEATLIVMELMSKGDLKSYLLARRLYAVEDPKIQSVMLREQMQMLIEVADGMAYLSANKFVHRDLAARNCMVAGDNTVKIGDFGMTRD
;
A
#
# COMPACT_ATOMS: atom_id res chain seq x y z
N MET A 1 -18.06 -98.11 -6.99
CA MET A 1 -16.83 -97.80 -6.23
C MET A 1 -15.93 -97.12 -7.24
N GLU A 2 -15.61 -95.83 -7.23
CA GLU A 2 -15.45 -94.77 -6.22
C GLU A 2 -15.72 -93.41 -6.93
N SER A 3 -16.40 -92.45 -6.28
CA SER A 3 -15.83 -91.25 -5.62
C SER A 3 -15.25 -90.21 -6.59
N SER A 4 -15.91 -89.05 -6.77
CA SER A 4 -15.50 -87.71 -6.29
C SER A 4 -14.08 -87.30 -6.74
N TYR A 5 -13.84 -86.21 -7.46
CA TYR A 5 -13.99 -84.81 -7.08
C TYR A 5 -14.07 -83.94 -8.35
N PHE A 6 -15.20 -83.29 -8.61
CA PHE A 6 -15.21 -82.07 -9.42
C PHE A 6 -15.37 -80.91 -8.43
N GLN A 7 -14.26 -80.26 -8.10
CA GLN A 7 -14.29 -78.97 -7.42
C GLN A 7 -15.04 -77.99 -8.33
N LYS A 8 -16.18 -77.48 -7.86
CA LYS A 8 -16.74 -76.24 -8.41
C LYS A 8 -15.77 -75.12 -8.04
N GLU A 9 -15.15 -74.49 -9.03
CA GLU A 9 -14.53 -73.18 -8.83
C GLU A 9 -15.61 -72.22 -8.29
N PRO A 10 -15.34 -71.44 -7.23
CA PRO A 10 -16.23 -70.35 -6.87
C PRO A 10 -16.16 -69.33 -8.01
N ALA A 11 -17.33 -69.00 -8.59
CA ALA A 11 -17.45 -67.91 -9.53
C ALA A 11 -16.78 -66.67 -8.92
N PHE A 12 -15.75 -66.16 -9.59
CA PHE A 12 -15.09 -64.93 -9.20
C PHE A 12 -16.14 -63.82 -9.33
N GLN A 13 -16.73 -63.46 -8.19
CA GLN A 13 -17.73 -62.42 -8.08
C GLN A 13 -17.03 -61.12 -8.51
N GLU A 14 -17.43 -60.56 -9.65
CA GLU A 14 -16.78 -59.39 -10.23
C GLU A 14 -16.66 -58.28 -9.17
N PRO A 15 -15.44 -57.88 -8.78
CA PRO A 15 -15.29 -56.85 -7.78
C PRO A 15 -15.57 -55.52 -8.49
N PHE A 16 -16.49 -54.74 -7.91
CA PHE A 16 -16.93 -53.42 -8.35
C PHE A 16 -17.96 -53.42 -9.48
N SER A 17 -19.21 -53.73 -9.11
CA SER A 17 -20.38 -53.36 -9.90
C SER A 17 -20.29 -51.91 -10.37
N ASN A 18 -20.65 -51.64 -11.63
CA ASN A 18 -20.75 -50.31 -12.25
C ASN A 18 -21.37 -49.23 -11.34
N PHE A 19 -22.24 -49.64 -10.41
CA PHE A 19 -22.77 -48.82 -9.33
C PHE A 19 -21.70 -48.04 -8.54
N TRP A 20 -20.61 -48.68 -8.11
CA TRP A 20 -19.56 -48.03 -7.32
C TRP A 20 -18.76 -47.02 -8.14
N ILE A 21 -18.55 -47.31 -9.42
CA ILE A 21 -17.89 -46.39 -10.36
C ILE A 21 -18.75 -45.14 -10.56
N HIS A 22 -20.05 -45.31 -10.79
CA HIS A 22 -20.99 -44.18 -10.89
C HIS A 22 -21.07 -43.38 -9.59
N ALA A 23 -21.09 -44.04 -8.43
CA ALA A 23 -21.10 -43.38 -7.13
C ALA A 23 -19.84 -42.51 -6.93
N ILE A 24 -18.65 -43.02 -7.27
CA ILE A 24 -17.39 -42.26 -7.18
C ILE A 24 -17.42 -41.05 -8.13
N ILE A 25 -17.88 -41.22 -9.38
CA ILE A 25 -17.98 -40.11 -10.34
C ILE A 25 -18.93 -39.02 -9.81
N ILE A 26 -20.09 -39.39 -9.27
CA ILE A 26 -21.05 -38.45 -8.68
C ILE A 26 -20.43 -37.70 -7.51
N ILE A 27 -19.72 -38.39 -6.61
CA ILE A 27 -19.02 -37.76 -5.48
C ILE A 27 -17.96 -36.78 -5.97
N CYS A 28 -17.16 -37.14 -6.97
CA CYS A 28 -16.14 -36.26 -7.56
C CYS A 28 -16.76 -35.00 -8.19
N ILE A 29 -17.89 -35.14 -8.90
CA ILE A 29 -18.61 -33.99 -9.48
C ILE A 29 -19.15 -33.08 -8.38
N ILE A 30 -19.76 -33.64 -7.32
CA ILE A 30 -20.26 -32.85 -6.19
C ILE A 30 -19.10 -32.11 -5.52
N LEU A 31 -17.97 -32.78 -5.26
CA LEU A 31 -16.80 -32.15 -4.65
C LEU A 31 -16.24 -31.04 -5.55
N LEU A 32 -16.15 -31.25 -6.86
CA LEU A 32 -15.71 -30.23 -7.80
C LEU A 32 -16.66 -29.01 -7.79
N VAL A 33 -17.97 -29.24 -7.84
CA VAL A 33 -18.97 -28.18 -7.76
C VAL A 33 -18.85 -27.42 -6.44
N VAL A 34 -18.70 -28.11 -5.31
CA VAL A 34 -18.49 -27.49 -4.01
C VAL A 34 -17.21 -26.65 -3.99
N VAL A 35 -16.09 -27.14 -4.52
CA VAL A 35 -14.83 -26.38 -4.62
C VAL A 35 -15.00 -25.14 -5.49
N VAL A 36 -15.68 -25.25 -6.63
CA VAL A 36 -15.95 -24.12 -7.53
C VAL A 36 -16.88 -23.10 -6.86
N VAL A 37 -17.94 -23.54 -6.18
CA VAL A 37 -18.87 -22.66 -5.46
C VAL A 37 -18.19 -21.98 -4.28
N ILE A 38 -17.37 -22.68 -3.50
CA ILE A 38 -16.59 -22.10 -2.39
C ILE A 38 -15.59 -21.07 -2.94
N SER A 39 -14.90 -21.40 -4.03
CA SER A 39 -13.95 -20.48 -4.67
C SER A 39 -14.64 -19.22 -5.18
N TRP A 40 -15.79 -19.38 -5.84
CA TRP A 40 -16.63 -18.27 -6.31
C TRP A 40 -17.20 -17.43 -5.17
N TYR A 41 -17.60 -18.06 -4.06
CA TYR A 41 -18.07 -17.37 -2.87
C TYR A 41 -16.96 -16.55 -2.21
N ASN A 42 -15.77 -17.14 -2.06
CA ASN A 42 -14.59 -16.48 -1.52
C ASN A 42 -14.11 -15.31 -2.40
N GLU A 43 -14.21 -15.44 -3.72
CA GLU A 43 -13.90 -14.37 -4.68
C GLU A 43 -14.89 -13.20 -4.58
N LYS A 44 -16.14 -13.44 -4.16
CA LYS A 44 -17.11 -12.38 -3.88
C LYS A 44 -16.94 -11.71 -2.52
N THR A 45 -16.31 -12.37 -1.56
CA THR A 45 -15.98 -11.80 -0.26
C THR A 45 -14.56 -11.25 -0.26
N ILE A 46 -14.23 -10.33 -1.18
CA ILE A 46 -12.98 -9.57 -1.11
C ILE A 46 -13.07 -8.74 0.18
N PRO A 47 -12.17 -8.96 1.18
CA PRO A 47 -12.14 -8.10 2.35
C PRO A 47 -11.94 -6.67 1.86
N VAL A 48 -12.89 -5.79 2.18
CA VAL A 48 -12.80 -4.39 1.81
C VAL A 48 -11.56 -3.84 2.50
N ASP A 49 -10.57 -3.42 1.71
CA ASP A 49 -9.38 -2.74 2.21
C ASP A 49 -9.82 -1.58 3.12
N PRO A 50 -9.48 -1.58 4.41
CA PRO A 50 -9.96 -0.56 5.35
C PRO A 50 -9.46 0.84 5.01
N TRP A 51 -8.43 0.94 4.17
CA TRP A 51 -7.88 2.19 3.66
C TRP A 51 -8.61 2.72 2.42
N GLU A 52 -9.49 1.92 1.80
CA GLU A 52 -10.22 2.33 0.60
C GLU A 52 -11.34 3.33 0.93
N ILE A 53 -11.34 4.47 0.25
CA ILE A 53 -12.39 5.48 0.38
C ILE A 53 -13.04 5.82 -0.97
N PRO A 54 -14.30 6.31 -0.97
CA PRO A 54 -14.94 6.82 -2.18
C PRO A 54 -14.22 8.04 -2.75
N ARG A 55 -14.08 8.13 -4.08
CA ARG A 55 -13.40 9.25 -4.77
C ARG A 55 -14.01 10.61 -4.46
N GLU A 56 -15.30 10.69 -4.18
CA GLU A 56 -16.03 11.93 -3.88
C GLU A 56 -15.61 12.59 -2.57
N LYS A 57 -14.92 11.84 -1.69
CA LYS A 57 -14.36 12.42 -0.47
C LYS A 57 -13.12 13.27 -0.73
N ILE A 58 -12.57 13.24 -1.95
CA ILE A 58 -11.31 13.88 -2.30
C ILE A 58 -11.52 15.00 -3.31
N GLU A 59 -10.97 16.17 -3.02
CA GLU A 59 -10.96 17.33 -3.90
C GLU A 59 -9.51 17.69 -4.24
N LEU A 60 -9.15 17.70 -5.54
CA LEU A 60 -7.82 18.13 -5.99
C LEU A 60 -7.82 19.66 -6.13
N ILE A 61 -6.89 20.35 -5.47
CA ILE A 61 -6.82 21.82 -5.48
C ILE A 61 -5.73 22.31 -6.44
N LYS A 62 -4.48 21.97 -6.18
CA LYS A 62 -3.31 22.55 -6.87
C LYS A 62 -2.21 21.52 -7.01
N GLU A 63 -1.51 21.52 -8.14
CA GLU A 63 -0.31 20.73 -8.34
C GLU A 63 0.85 21.21 -7.45
N LEU A 64 1.44 20.30 -6.68
CA LEU A 64 2.61 20.54 -5.85
C LEU A 64 3.92 20.18 -6.57
N GLY A 65 3.88 19.17 -7.43
CA GLY A 65 5.03 18.74 -8.21
C GLY A 65 4.81 17.41 -8.90
N GLN A 66 5.90 16.83 -9.40
CA GLN A 66 5.92 15.56 -10.11
C GLN A 66 6.70 14.52 -9.29
N GLY A 67 6.06 13.38 -9.02
CA GLY A 67 6.69 12.20 -8.45
C GLY A 67 6.98 11.14 -9.53
N ASN A 68 7.51 9.99 -9.10
CA ASN A 68 7.97 8.92 -9.99
C ASN A 68 6.87 8.36 -10.90
N PHE A 69 5.63 8.27 -10.41
CA PHE A 69 4.52 7.64 -11.14
C PHE A 69 3.57 8.65 -11.80
N GLY A 70 3.67 9.92 -11.46
CA GLY A 70 2.72 10.95 -11.86
C GLY A 70 2.79 12.17 -10.96
N LYS A 71 1.74 12.98 -10.99
CA LYS A 71 1.69 14.26 -10.28
C LYS A 71 1.32 14.08 -8.81
N VAL A 72 1.76 15.04 -8.00
CA VAL A 72 1.35 15.22 -6.61
C VAL A 72 0.54 16.51 -6.53
N TYR A 73 -0.63 16.44 -5.92
CA TYR A 73 -1.51 17.59 -5.72
C TYR A 73 -1.69 17.87 -4.23
N GLN A 74 -1.86 19.13 -3.88
CA GLN A 74 -2.56 19.52 -2.68
C GLN A 74 -4.05 19.30 -2.92
N GLY A 75 -4.75 18.78 -1.90
CA GLY A 75 -6.18 18.62 -1.94
C GLY A 75 -6.84 18.73 -0.59
N VAL A 76 -8.16 18.53 -0.60
CA VAL A 76 -8.98 18.40 0.60
C VAL A 76 -9.52 16.99 0.67
N TYR A 77 -9.41 16.40 1.86
CA TYR A 77 -10.04 15.13 2.19
C TYR A 77 -11.17 15.36 3.22
N ASN A 78 -12.39 14.98 2.87
CA ASN A 78 -13.53 14.94 3.79
C ASN A 78 -13.48 13.66 4.64
N MET A 79 -12.66 13.70 5.69
CA MET A 79 -12.40 12.57 6.57
C MET A 79 -13.54 12.42 7.60
N LYS A 80 -14.05 11.19 7.72
CA LYS A 80 -15.13 10.89 8.67
C LYS A 80 -14.66 11.19 10.10
N GLY A 81 -15.46 11.96 10.84
CA GLY A 81 -15.16 12.34 12.23
C GLY A 81 -14.16 13.49 12.41
N HIS A 82 -13.46 13.91 11.36
CA HIS A 82 -12.46 14.98 11.41
C HIS A 82 -12.82 16.17 10.50
N GLY A 83 -13.79 16.00 9.61
CA GLY A 83 -14.19 17.04 8.66
C GLY A 83 -13.22 17.16 7.49
N LYS A 84 -13.17 18.35 6.89
CA LYS A 84 -12.29 18.65 5.76
C LYS A 84 -10.86 18.91 6.26
N ILE A 85 -9.91 18.09 5.83
CA ILE A 85 -8.49 18.25 6.13
C ILE A 85 -7.68 18.45 4.85
N ASN A 86 -6.59 19.22 4.93
CA ASN A 86 -5.66 19.37 3.82
C ASN A 86 -4.77 18.13 3.70
N CYS A 87 -4.58 17.64 2.48
CA CYS A 87 -3.79 16.45 2.20
C CYS A 87 -2.91 16.63 0.97
N ALA A 88 -1.90 15.76 0.85
CA ALA A 88 -1.17 15.53 -0.39
C ALA A 88 -1.75 14.30 -1.10
N ILE A 89 -1.96 14.40 -2.41
CA ILE A 89 -2.59 13.37 -3.22
C ILE A 89 -1.65 13.00 -4.35
N LYS A 90 -1.08 11.79 -4.25
CA LYS A 90 -0.25 11.22 -5.31
C LYS A 90 -1.17 10.57 -6.35
N THR A 91 -0.84 10.79 -7.62
CA THR A 91 -1.57 10.23 -8.77
C THR A 91 -0.64 9.35 -9.61
N VAL A 92 -1.22 8.39 -10.31
CA VAL A 92 -0.57 7.65 -11.38
C VAL A 92 -0.98 8.21 -12.76
N GLN A 93 -0.08 8.22 -13.73
CA GLN A 93 -0.39 8.64 -15.11
C GLN A 93 -1.51 7.78 -15.72
N LYS A 94 -2.36 8.40 -16.57
CA LYS A 94 -3.52 7.72 -17.18
C LYS A 94 -3.10 6.52 -18.05
N ASN A 95 -2.00 6.65 -18.77
CA ASN A 95 -1.41 5.65 -19.66
C ASN A 95 -0.38 4.74 -18.95
N ALA A 96 -0.31 4.77 -17.61
CA ALA A 96 0.60 3.90 -16.88
C ALA A 96 0.25 2.43 -17.11
N SER A 97 1.29 1.63 -17.34
CA SER A 97 1.24 0.19 -17.42
C SER A 97 0.78 -0.44 -16.10
N ASP A 98 0.31 -1.69 -16.16
CA ASP A 98 -0.07 -2.44 -14.96
C ASP A 98 1.09 -2.59 -13.97
N LEU A 99 2.32 -2.69 -14.46
CA LEU A 99 3.51 -2.77 -13.63
C LEU A 99 3.76 -1.46 -12.87
N GLU A 100 3.59 -0.32 -13.52
CA GLU A 100 3.71 1.00 -12.89
C GLU A 100 2.60 1.22 -11.87
N ARG A 101 1.36 0.82 -12.17
CA ARG A 101 0.23 0.88 -11.23
C ARG A 101 0.45 0.00 -9.99
N LYS A 102 0.95 -1.23 -10.17
CA LYS A 102 1.33 -2.11 -9.06
C LYS A 102 2.46 -1.52 -8.22
N SER A 103 3.46 -0.93 -8.87
CA SER A 103 4.59 -0.29 -8.19
C SER A 103 4.15 0.95 -7.41
N PHE A 104 3.23 1.73 -7.96
CA PHE A 104 2.58 2.86 -7.30
C PHE A 104 1.82 2.41 -6.05
N LEU A 105 0.97 1.39 -6.15
CA LEU A 105 0.22 0.86 -5.02
C LEU A 105 1.12 0.21 -3.95
N LYS A 106 2.24 -0.38 -4.35
CA LYS A 106 3.21 -0.95 -3.41
C LYS A 106 3.75 0.09 -2.41
N GLU A 107 3.89 1.34 -2.83
CA GLU A 107 4.29 2.43 -1.93
C GLU A 107 3.25 2.64 -0.82
N ALA A 108 1.96 2.67 -1.17
CA ALA A 108 0.88 2.75 -0.19
C ALA A 108 0.86 1.52 0.73
N GLU A 109 1.02 0.31 0.18
CA GLU A 109 1.06 -0.93 0.98
C GLU A 109 2.17 -0.91 2.04
N ILE A 110 3.34 -0.36 1.72
CA ILE A 110 4.42 -0.17 2.70
C ILE A 110 3.96 0.81 3.77
N MET A 111 3.42 1.97 3.38
CA MET A 111 3.00 3.03 4.31
C MET A 111 1.87 2.61 5.26
N LYS A 112 1.02 1.64 4.89
CA LYS A 112 -0.02 1.07 5.78
C LYS A 112 0.53 0.49 7.08
N ASN A 113 1.82 0.13 7.11
CA ASN A 113 2.48 -0.42 8.29
C ASN A 113 3.02 0.65 9.24
N PHE A 114 2.98 1.92 8.85
CA PHE A 114 3.62 3.00 9.60
C PHE A 114 2.62 3.77 10.46
N LYS A 115 3.00 3.96 11.73
CA LYS A 115 2.32 4.80 12.70
C LYS A 115 3.35 5.49 13.57
N ALA A 116 3.93 6.57 13.07
CA ALA A 116 5.00 7.31 13.72
C ALA A 116 4.92 8.80 13.41
N HIS A 117 5.31 9.63 14.37
CA HIS A 117 5.22 11.08 14.20
C HIS A 117 6.18 11.61 13.12
N HIS A 118 7.41 11.11 13.07
CA HIS A 118 8.45 11.56 12.13
C HIS A 118 8.53 10.74 10.82
N VAL A 119 7.43 10.09 10.45
CA VAL A 119 7.27 9.36 9.17
C VAL A 119 5.98 9.85 8.53
N VAL A 120 6.04 10.27 7.26
CA VAL A 120 4.88 10.78 6.52
C VAL A 120 3.78 9.73 6.53
N GLN A 121 2.61 10.12 7.05
CA GLN A 121 1.47 9.24 7.25
C GLN A 121 0.65 9.08 5.97
N LEU A 122 0.31 7.83 5.64
CA LEU A 122 -0.80 7.51 4.77
C LEU A 122 -2.09 7.86 5.51
N LEU A 123 -3.01 8.53 4.82
CA LEU A 123 -4.36 8.78 5.33
C LEU A 123 -5.30 7.70 4.81
N ASP A 124 -5.38 7.54 3.48
CA ASP A 124 -6.28 6.61 2.80
C ASP A 124 -5.86 6.40 1.33
N VAL A 125 -6.53 5.49 0.61
CA VAL A 125 -6.33 5.22 -0.82
C VAL A 125 -7.66 5.25 -1.59
N VAL A 126 -7.57 5.55 -2.89
CA VAL A 126 -8.67 5.39 -3.85
C VAL A 126 -8.17 4.48 -4.96
N THR A 127 -8.67 3.26 -5.03
CA THR A 127 -8.19 2.25 -5.98
C THR A 127 -9.25 1.76 -6.96
N LYS A 128 -10.54 1.93 -6.64
CA LYS A 128 -11.67 1.44 -7.45
C LYS A 128 -12.05 2.33 -8.63
N ASP A 129 -11.81 3.63 -8.55
CA ASP A 129 -12.19 4.59 -9.59
C ASP A 129 -11.08 4.78 -10.65
N GLU A 130 -11.45 5.34 -11.82
CA GLU A 130 -10.49 5.75 -12.85
C GLU A 130 -9.68 6.99 -12.42
N ALA A 131 -8.69 6.72 -11.57
CA ALA A 131 -7.44 7.44 -11.28
C ALA A 131 -7.04 6.98 -9.89
N THR A 132 -6.11 6.03 -9.78
CA THR A 132 -5.65 5.54 -8.48
C THR A 132 -4.97 6.68 -7.71
N LEU A 133 -5.41 6.91 -6.47
CA LEU A 133 -4.90 7.96 -5.59
C LEU A 133 -4.31 7.38 -4.31
N ILE A 134 -3.21 7.99 -3.86
CA ILE A 134 -2.66 7.79 -2.52
C ILE A 134 -2.82 9.11 -1.78
N VAL A 135 -3.56 9.10 -0.67
CA VAL A 135 -3.87 10.28 0.14
C VAL A 135 -2.97 10.28 1.36
N MET A 136 -2.17 11.32 1.53
CA MET A 136 -1.14 11.42 2.57
C MET A 136 -1.29 12.73 3.35
N GLU A 137 -0.69 12.81 4.53
CA GLU A 137 -0.60 14.08 5.25
C GLU A 137 0.12 15.15 4.41
N LEU A 138 -0.32 16.40 4.54
CA LEU A 138 0.26 17.50 3.78
C LEU A 138 1.53 18.05 4.45
N MET A 139 2.65 17.92 3.77
CA MET A 139 3.92 18.53 4.16
C MET A 139 4.09 19.87 3.44
N SER A 140 3.46 20.92 3.99
CA SER A 140 3.20 22.19 3.29
C SER A 140 4.45 23.00 2.91
N LYS A 141 5.62 22.68 3.46
CA LYS A 141 6.89 23.35 3.15
C LYS A 141 7.77 22.56 2.16
N GLY A 142 7.26 21.46 1.62
CA GLY A 142 7.93 20.66 0.58
C GLY A 142 9.06 19.80 1.13
N ASP A 143 10.00 19.44 0.26
CA ASP A 143 11.14 18.62 0.63
C ASP A 143 12.23 19.43 1.37
N LEU A 144 12.97 18.75 2.25
CA LEU A 144 13.97 19.37 3.12
C LEU A 144 15.13 19.97 2.30
N LYS A 145 15.52 19.37 1.17
CA LYS A 145 16.57 19.93 0.31
C LYS A 145 16.17 21.31 -0.22
N SER A 146 14.99 21.42 -0.83
CA SER A 146 14.45 22.68 -1.35
C SER A 146 14.24 23.70 -0.22
N TYR A 147 13.73 23.27 0.93
CA TYR A 147 13.56 24.11 2.10
C TYR A 147 14.88 24.74 2.60
N LEU A 148 15.93 23.92 2.74
CA LEU A 148 17.25 24.39 3.18
C LEU A 148 17.89 25.35 2.17
N LEU A 149 17.76 25.06 0.87
CA LEU A 149 18.28 25.94 -0.19
C LEU A 149 17.58 27.30 -0.19
N ALA A 150 16.24 27.33 -0.08
CA ALA A 150 15.48 28.56 -0.03
C ALA A 150 15.86 29.41 1.20
N ARG A 151 15.96 28.81 2.40
CA ARG A 151 16.38 29.51 3.63
C ARG A 151 17.78 30.10 3.52
N ARG A 152 18.70 29.43 2.83
CA ARG A 152 20.05 29.96 2.60
C ARG A 152 20.01 31.18 1.66
N LEU A 153 19.26 31.12 0.57
CA LEU A 153 19.17 32.21 -0.40
C LEU A 153 18.54 33.47 0.23
N TYR A 154 17.43 33.31 0.95
CA TYR A 154 16.78 34.44 1.60
C TYR A 154 17.65 35.12 2.67
N ALA A 155 18.50 34.36 3.37
CA ALA A 155 19.42 34.93 4.34
C ALA A 155 20.57 35.72 3.71
N VAL A 156 20.87 35.49 2.43
CA VAL A 156 21.84 36.28 1.67
C VAL A 156 21.19 37.58 1.16
N GLU A 157 19.91 37.52 0.78
CA GLU A 157 19.17 38.66 0.22
C GLU A 157 18.68 39.65 1.28
N ASP A 158 18.29 39.18 2.47
CA ASP A 158 17.83 40.03 3.57
C ASP A 158 18.58 39.69 4.88
N PRO A 159 19.41 40.61 5.41
CA PRO A 159 20.11 40.43 6.69
C PRO A 159 19.19 40.20 7.89
N LYS A 160 17.89 40.52 7.79
CA LYS A 160 16.89 40.26 8.83
C LYS A 160 16.40 38.81 8.82
N ILE A 161 16.57 38.09 7.71
CA ILE A 161 16.20 36.69 7.59
C ILE A 161 17.41 35.85 8.00
N GLN A 162 17.29 35.13 9.11
CA GLN A 162 18.36 34.23 9.52
C GLN A 162 18.31 32.93 8.71
N SER A 163 19.49 32.47 8.30
CA SER A 163 19.66 31.09 7.84
C SER A 163 19.25 30.13 8.96
N VAL A 164 19.06 28.85 8.63
CA VAL A 164 18.67 27.84 9.62
C VAL A 164 19.75 27.77 10.70
N MET A 165 19.38 28.11 11.94
CA MET A 165 20.29 28.15 13.08
C MET A 165 20.73 26.73 13.47
N LEU A 166 21.88 26.61 14.14
CA LEU A 166 22.39 25.31 14.63
C LEU A 166 21.33 24.53 15.44
N ARG A 167 20.55 25.23 16.28
CA ARG A 167 19.47 24.60 17.06
C ARG A 167 18.40 23.97 16.15
N GLU A 168 17.97 24.68 15.10
CA GLU A 168 16.98 24.17 14.15
C GLU A 168 17.56 22.98 13.37
N GLN A 169 18.84 23.04 12.96
CA GLN A 169 19.50 21.92 12.30
C GLN A 169 19.57 20.67 13.19
N MET A 170 19.92 20.84 14.46
CA MET A 170 19.93 19.74 15.44
C MET A 170 18.54 19.14 15.63
N GLN A 171 17.50 19.96 15.69
CA GLN A 171 16.12 19.50 15.78
C GLN A 171 15.74 18.65 14.55
N MET A 172 16.01 19.13 13.33
CA MET A 172 15.75 18.37 12.11
C MET A 172 16.49 17.03 12.08
N LEU A 173 17.75 16.98 12.57
CA LEU A 173 18.52 15.74 12.66
C LEU A 173 17.90 14.74 13.64
N ILE A 174 17.41 15.21 14.79
CA ILE A 174 16.74 14.38 15.78
C ILE A 174 15.46 13.78 15.19
N GLU A 175 14.66 14.59 14.50
CA GLU A 175 13.40 14.16 13.89
C GLU A 175 13.63 13.11 12.79
N VAL A 176 14.62 13.33 11.91
CA VAL A 176 15.03 12.35 10.89
C VAL A 176 15.53 11.06 11.55
N ALA A 177 16.34 11.17 12.61
CA ALA A 177 16.87 10.00 13.32
C ALA A 177 15.76 9.20 14.00
N ASP A 178 14.78 9.85 14.62
CA ASP A 178 13.63 9.20 15.25
C ASP A 178 12.77 8.44 14.22
N GLY A 179 12.47 9.07 13.08
CA GLY A 179 11.77 8.42 11.98
C GLY A 179 12.50 7.19 11.44
N MET A 180 13.82 7.28 11.25
CA MET A 180 14.64 6.15 10.79
C MET A 180 14.79 5.06 11.85
N ALA A 181 14.86 5.41 13.13
CA ALA A 181 14.85 4.45 14.23
C ALA A 181 13.53 3.66 14.25
N TYR A 182 12.40 4.33 14.04
CA TYR A 182 11.10 3.68 13.90
C TYR A 182 11.07 2.71 12.71
N LEU A 183 11.52 3.13 11.53
CA LEU A 183 11.55 2.25 10.34
C LEU A 183 12.41 1.02 10.60
N SER A 184 13.61 1.21 11.16
CA SER A 184 14.52 0.11 11.48
C SER A 184 13.93 -0.86 12.52
N ALA A 185 13.25 -0.34 13.55
CA ALA A 185 12.59 -1.17 14.57
C ALA A 185 11.46 -2.03 13.98
N ASN A 186 10.81 -1.54 12.91
CA ASN A 186 9.79 -2.27 12.17
C ASN A 186 10.36 -3.07 10.99
N LYS A 187 11.68 -3.27 10.93
CA LYS A 187 12.41 -4.05 9.91
C LYS A 187 12.38 -3.47 8.50
N PHE A 188 12.06 -2.18 8.35
CA PHE A 188 12.10 -1.52 7.04
C PHE A 188 13.45 -0.87 6.77
N VAL A 189 13.97 -1.07 5.56
CA VAL A 189 15.15 -0.38 5.05
C VAL A 189 14.71 0.59 3.96
N HIS A 190 14.86 1.89 4.22
CA HIS A 190 14.46 2.97 3.29
C HIS A 190 15.24 2.94 1.97
N ARG A 191 16.56 2.68 2.03
CA ARG A 191 17.53 2.63 0.91
C ARG A 191 17.79 3.91 0.13
N ASP A 192 17.01 4.96 0.35
CA ASP A 192 17.21 6.24 -0.32
C ASP A 192 17.03 7.41 0.66
N LEU A 193 17.59 7.29 1.86
CA LEU A 193 17.57 8.40 2.82
C LEU A 193 18.42 9.55 2.30
N ALA A 194 17.77 10.66 1.97
CA ALA A 194 18.38 11.90 1.54
C ALA A 194 17.47 13.09 1.85
N ALA A 195 18.01 14.31 1.89
CA ALA A 195 17.22 15.51 2.18
C ALA A 195 16.06 15.75 1.19
N ARG A 196 16.16 15.27 -0.06
CA ARG A 196 15.06 15.34 -1.04
C ARG A 196 13.88 14.39 -0.73
N ASN A 197 14.12 13.37 0.10
CA ASN A 197 13.14 12.37 0.53
C ASN A 197 12.72 12.59 1.99
N CYS A 198 13.15 13.70 2.60
CA CYS A 198 12.62 14.19 3.87
C CYS A 198 11.68 15.35 3.56
N MET A 199 10.57 15.45 4.27
CA MET A 199 9.51 16.43 4.03
C MET A 199 9.37 17.36 5.23
N VAL A 200 8.98 18.62 5.00
CA VAL A 200 8.85 19.65 6.04
C VAL A 200 7.39 20.08 6.20
N ALA A 201 6.87 19.94 7.41
CA ALA A 201 5.49 20.30 7.77
C ALA A 201 5.36 21.81 8.04
N GLY A 202 4.13 22.29 8.19
CA GLY A 202 3.84 23.72 8.42
C GLY A 202 4.50 24.29 9.67
N ASP A 203 4.62 23.48 10.71
CA ASP A 203 5.28 23.77 12.00
C ASP A 203 6.81 23.58 11.98
N ASN A 204 7.39 23.27 10.81
CA ASN A 204 8.80 22.92 10.58
C ASN A 204 9.23 21.52 11.03
N THR A 205 8.32 20.65 11.47
CA THR A 205 8.68 19.25 11.75
C THR A 205 9.12 18.55 10.47
N VAL A 206 10.25 17.87 10.53
CA VAL A 206 10.78 17.05 9.45
C VAL A 206 10.30 15.62 9.61
N LYS A 207 9.83 15.03 8.50
CA LYS A 207 9.40 13.63 8.46
C LYS A 207 10.06 12.90 7.31
N ILE A 208 10.30 11.61 7.50
CA ILE A 208 10.75 10.70 6.45
C ILE A 208 9.61 10.47 5.44
N GLY A 209 9.88 10.65 4.16
CA GLY A 209 8.92 10.44 3.06
C GLY A 209 9.55 9.66 1.90
N ASP A 210 8.81 9.56 0.79
CA ASP A 210 9.17 8.83 -0.44
C ASP A 210 9.66 7.38 -0.20
N PHE A 211 8.71 6.45 -0.16
CA PHE A 211 8.99 5.04 0.10
C PHE A 211 9.16 4.21 -1.18
N GLY A 212 9.32 4.84 -2.36
CA GLY A 212 9.39 4.14 -3.65
C GLY A 212 10.52 3.09 -3.76
N MET A 213 11.57 3.21 -2.96
CA MET A 213 12.71 2.29 -2.92
C MET A 213 12.76 1.42 -1.65
N THR A 214 11.79 1.56 -0.75
CA THR A 214 11.76 0.87 0.55
C THR A 214 11.46 -0.62 0.36
N ARG A 215 12.05 -1.49 1.19
CA ARG A 215 11.51 -2.84 1.41
C ARG A 215 11.61 -3.25 2.88
N ASP A 216 10.75 -4.20 3.21
CA ASP A 216 10.73 -5.02 4.42
C ASP A 216 11.89 -6.04 4.48
#